data_AF-A0ABD6DA00-F1
#
_entry.id   AF-A0ABD6DA00-F1
#
_cell.length_a   1.000
_cell.length_b   1.000
_cell.length_c   1.000
_cell.angle_alpha   90.00
_cell.angle_beta   90.00
_cell.angle_gamma   90.00
#
_symmetry.space_group_name_H-M   'P 1'
#
loop_
_entity.id
_entity.type
_entity.pdbx_description
1 polymer ?
#
loop_
_entity_poly.entity_id
_entity_poly.type
_entity_poly.pdbx_seq_one_letter_code
_entity_poly.pdbx_strand_id
1 'polypeptide(L)'
;MSTESEPESESEGNGRGDDGQIPAETRERVKDRDGFRCQLCSEAGPQAGGLAVLHVHHKSSDPDDCEYHDPENLITLCWQCHSWFHNRPKSDEVPVALSVDAEDELLPHDFEILQVLAAGGPLSTSAVAKQLSTEHSTSAVRDRLCVLMGLDTVVDSQNKQVIDQDAQTDEWGLCEEISQSKRGRIPEDRTTLIQRVEDERVRRALARGQSRDDVADTFDMTPRTTWYKQRRAQAYAFPLDAFTQHGRPPASTEDPVDTGDSGTDNSVAEPSEDAEPDEVWPSNTENADEITTKIEDECNDKNENVNRSNGDASDVEDSVQANLQQAIAALESVKKAL
;
A
#
# COMPACT_ATOMS: atom_id res chain seq x y z
N MET A 1 58.43 43.52 -46.75
CA MET A 1 57.14 43.26 -47.40
C MET A 1 56.63 41.98 -46.75
N SER A 2 56.20 42.00 -45.48
CA SER A 2 55.07 42.73 -44.88
C SER A 2 53.73 42.26 -45.43
N THR A 3 52.84 42.01 -44.47
CA THR A 3 51.39 41.72 -44.49
C THR A 3 51.01 40.24 -44.68
N GLU A 4 50.10 39.63 -43.90
CA GLU A 4 49.29 40.04 -42.73
C GLU A 4 48.71 38.76 -42.10
N SER A 5 48.32 38.86 -40.83
CA SER A 5 47.83 37.81 -39.93
C SER A 5 46.30 37.60 -40.01
N GLU A 6 45.87 36.33 -39.82
CA GLU A 6 44.65 35.84 -39.11
C GLU A 6 43.21 36.18 -39.65
N PRO A 7 42.13 35.54 -39.17
CA PRO A 7 41.85 34.08 -39.02
C PRO A 7 40.37 33.69 -39.37
N GLU A 8 39.99 32.44 -39.05
CA GLU A 8 38.62 31.92 -38.76
C GLU A 8 37.60 31.66 -39.90
N SER A 9 37.16 30.40 -40.01
CA SER A 9 35.79 30.01 -39.63
C SER A 9 35.56 28.52 -39.90
N GLU A 10 35.74 27.71 -38.86
CA GLU A 10 35.13 26.38 -38.79
C GLU A 10 33.62 26.60 -38.64
N SER A 11 32.88 26.38 -39.72
CA SER A 11 31.42 26.24 -39.63
C SER A 11 31.13 24.82 -39.15
N GLU A 12 31.23 24.60 -37.84
CA GLU A 12 30.60 23.47 -37.19
C GLU A 12 29.10 23.58 -37.42
N GLY A 13 28.57 22.65 -38.21
CA GLY A 13 27.15 22.52 -38.46
C GLY A 13 26.43 22.25 -37.15
N ASN A 14 25.69 23.25 -36.69
CA ASN A 14 24.76 23.19 -35.58
C ASN A 14 23.62 22.19 -35.90
N GLY A 15 23.85 20.91 -35.61
CA GLY A 15 22.84 19.86 -35.58
C GLY A 15 22.33 19.66 -34.16
N ARG A 16 21.47 20.56 -33.67
CA ARG A 16 20.68 20.27 -32.46
C ARG A 16 19.60 19.25 -32.83
N GLY A 17 19.87 17.99 -32.49
CA GLY A 17 18.93 16.89 -32.56
C GLY A 17 17.82 17.04 -31.52
N ASP A 18 16.73 16.34 -31.80
CA ASP A 18 15.49 16.26 -31.04
C ASP A 18 15.66 15.41 -29.76
N ASP A 19 16.56 15.82 -28.86
CA ASP A 19 17.10 14.96 -27.79
C ASP A 19 16.14 14.73 -26.60
N GLY A 20 14.94 15.30 -26.64
CA GLY A 20 13.97 15.23 -25.53
C GLY A 20 12.78 14.29 -25.75
N GLN A 21 12.55 13.81 -26.97
CA GLN A 21 11.32 13.09 -27.31
C GLN A 21 11.51 11.57 -27.24
N ILE A 22 10.81 10.89 -26.33
CA ILE A 22 10.85 9.42 -26.21
C ILE A 22 10.43 8.79 -27.55
N PRO A 23 11.24 7.89 -28.15
CA PRO A 23 10.92 7.24 -29.41
C PRO A 23 9.56 6.52 -29.38
N ALA A 24 8.82 6.57 -30.49
CA ALA A 24 7.46 6.01 -30.55
C ALA A 24 7.42 4.51 -30.21
N GLU A 25 8.40 3.74 -30.69
CA GLU A 25 8.53 2.32 -30.40
C GLU A 25 8.76 2.05 -28.90
N THR A 26 9.63 2.86 -28.26
CA THR A 26 9.86 2.80 -26.82
C THR A 26 8.58 3.12 -26.03
N ARG A 27 7.80 4.11 -26.47
CA ARG A 27 6.52 4.45 -25.81
C ARG A 27 5.52 3.31 -25.86
N GLU A 28 5.36 2.66 -27.01
CA GLU A 28 4.45 1.52 -27.14
C GLU A 28 4.94 0.32 -26.33
N ARG A 29 6.26 0.03 -26.32
CA ARG A 29 6.84 -1.03 -25.48
C ARG A 29 6.59 -0.80 -23.98
N VAL A 30 6.71 0.44 -23.51
CA VAL A 30 6.45 0.79 -22.10
C VAL A 30 4.96 0.67 -21.77
N LYS A 31 4.06 1.09 -22.66
CA LYS A 31 2.61 0.90 -22.48
C LYS A 31 2.21 -0.57 -22.45
N ASP A 32 2.80 -1.39 -23.32
CA ASP A 32 2.55 -2.83 -23.38
C ASP A 32 3.02 -3.52 -22.09
N ARG A 33 4.24 -3.21 -21.63
CA ARG A 33 4.77 -3.65 -20.31
C ARG A 33 3.80 -3.30 -19.17
N ASP A 34 3.27 -2.09 -19.21
CA ASP A 34 2.37 -1.53 -18.21
C ASP A 34 0.90 -2.00 -18.37
N GLY A 35 0.64 -2.92 -19.30
CA GLY A 35 -0.69 -3.49 -19.55
C GLY A 35 -1.70 -2.46 -20.04
N PHE A 36 -1.23 -1.41 -20.72
CA PHE A 36 -2.00 -0.25 -21.15
C PHE A 36 -2.86 0.34 -20.03
N ARG A 37 -2.26 0.47 -18.84
CA ARG A 37 -2.88 1.09 -17.67
C ARG A 37 -1.97 2.15 -17.08
N CYS A 38 -2.59 3.19 -16.51
CA CYS A 38 -1.87 4.18 -15.72
C CYS A 38 -1.23 3.49 -14.51
N GLN A 39 0.08 3.67 -14.31
CA GLN A 39 0.80 3.05 -13.19
C GLN A 39 0.57 3.77 -11.85
N LEU A 40 -0.06 4.96 -11.85
CA LEU A 40 -0.46 5.67 -10.63
C LEU A 40 -1.90 5.34 -10.20
N CYS A 41 -2.88 5.52 -11.09
CA CYS A 41 -4.31 5.34 -10.75
C CYS A 41 -4.95 4.07 -11.33
N SER A 42 -4.22 3.25 -12.09
CA SER A 42 -4.70 2.00 -12.74
C SER A 42 -5.79 2.16 -13.79
N GLU A 43 -6.15 3.40 -14.16
CA GLU A 43 -7.11 3.68 -15.22
C GLU A 43 -6.66 3.07 -16.56
N ALA A 44 -7.58 2.39 -17.25
CA ALA A 44 -7.29 1.66 -18.47
C ALA A 44 -7.31 2.58 -19.70
N GLY A 45 -6.30 2.42 -20.54
CA GLY A 45 -6.30 3.00 -21.88
C GLY A 45 -7.11 2.15 -22.88
N PRO A 46 -7.28 2.62 -24.13
CA PRO A 46 -8.08 1.96 -25.16
C PRO A 46 -7.74 0.49 -25.39
N GLN A 47 -6.45 0.15 -25.37
CA GLN A 47 -5.96 -1.21 -25.61
C GLN A 47 -6.25 -2.17 -24.44
N ALA A 48 -6.51 -1.66 -23.23
CA ALA A 48 -6.95 -2.44 -22.07
C ALA A 48 -8.47 -2.32 -21.84
N GLY A 49 -9.23 -1.81 -22.81
CA GLY A 49 -10.68 -1.68 -22.74
C GLY A 49 -11.21 -0.46 -21.97
N GLY A 50 -10.34 0.51 -21.65
CA GLY A 50 -10.75 1.79 -21.04
C GLY A 50 -10.72 2.97 -22.01
N LEU A 51 -10.87 4.18 -21.48
CA LEU A 51 -10.93 5.43 -22.26
C LEU A 51 -9.78 6.40 -21.94
N ALA A 52 -8.89 6.04 -21.02
CA ALA A 52 -7.84 6.95 -20.57
C ALA A 52 -6.80 7.20 -21.68
N VAL A 53 -6.49 8.47 -21.92
CA VAL A 53 -5.36 8.82 -22.79
C VAL A 53 -4.07 8.60 -22.01
N LEU A 54 -3.25 7.66 -22.46
CA LEU A 54 -2.00 7.27 -21.80
C LEU A 54 -0.78 7.92 -22.45
N HIS A 55 0.06 8.48 -21.61
CA HIS A 55 1.35 9.08 -21.91
C HIS A 55 2.47 8.27 -21.26
N VAL A 56 3.67 8.34 -21.82
CA VAL A 56 4.87 7.77 -21.21
C VAL A 56 5.75 8.92 -20.76
N HIS A 57 6.20 8.85 -19.51
CA HIS A 57 6.97 9.88 -18.84
C HIS A 57 8.25 9.30 -18.26
N HIS A 58 9.29 10.12 -18.11
CA HIS A 58 10.54 9.76 -17.43
C HIS A 58 10.40 9.81 -15.91
N LYS A 59 10.80 8.77 -15.19
CA LYS A 59 10.74 8.75 -13.72
C LYS A 59 11.74 9.75 -13.12
N SER A 60 12.96 9.74 -13.65
CA SER A 60 14.03 10.69 -13.34
C SER A 60 14.51 11.41 -14.60
N SER A 61 14.86 12.69 -14.44
CA SER A 61 15.51 13.49 -15.48
C SER A 61 17.03 13.22 -15.57
N ASP A 62 17.60 12.58 -14.55
CA ASP A 62 19.02 12.22 -14.45
C ASP A 62 19.12 10.82 -13.82
N PRO A 63 18.94 9.74 -14.59
CA PRO A 63 19.01 8.39 -14.07
C PRO A 63 20.47 7.94 -13.87
N ASP A 64 20.82 7.52 -12.65
CA ASP A 64 22.17 7.05 -12.33
C ASP A 64 22.49 5.64 -12.88
N ASP A 65 21.47 4.78 -12.99
CA ASP A 65 21.64 3.34 -13.24
C ASP A 65 21.16 2.86 -14.63
N CYS A 66 20.64 3.76 -15.46
CA CYS A 66 20.15 3.38 -16.79
C CYS A 66 20.24 4.54 -17.79
N GLU A 67 20.03 4.24 -19.07
CA GLU A 67 19.99 5.27 -20.10
C GLU A 67 18.76 6.20 -19.92
N TYR A 68 18.88 7.45 -20.37
CA TYR A 68 17.81 8.44 -20.22
C TYR A 68 16.44 7.96 -20.74
N HIS A 69 16.40 7.27 -21.88
CA HIS A 69 15.17 6.70 -22.45
C HIS A 69 14.99 5.20 -22.17
N ASP A 70 15.71 4.64 -21.21
CA ASP A 70 15.56 3.25 -20.83
C ASP A 70 14.12 3.00 -20.32
N PRO A 71 13.43 1.94 -20.77
CA PRO A 71 12.13 1.56 -20.22
C PRO A 71 12.08 1.57 -18.69
N GLU A 72 13.15 1.20 -18.00
CA GLU A 72 13.21 1.22 -16.53
C GLU A 72 13.03 2.63 -15.96
N ASN A 73 13.55 3.65 -16.64
CA ASN A 73 13.32 5.07 -16.35
C ASN A 73 11.98 5.58 -16.90
N LEU A 74 11.12 4.75 -17.48
CA LEU A 74 9.86 5.20 -18.08
C LEU A 74 8.64 4.62 -17.35
N ILE A 75 7.58 5.42 -17.28
CA ILE A 75 6.31 5.07 -16.63
C ILE A 75 5.10 5.50 -17.47
N THR A 76 4.09 4.63 -17.59
CA THR A 76 2.83 4.95 -18.26
C THR A 76 1.85 5.65 -17.32
N LEU A 77 1.36 6.84 -17.70
CA LEU A 77 0.45 7.67 -16.90
C LEU A 77 -0.76 8.11 -17.73
N CYS A 78 -1.96 8.22 -17.12
CA CYS A 78 -3.08 8.91 -17.77
C CYS A 78 -2.83 10.42 -17.83
N TRP A 79 -3.54 11.14 -18.70
CA TRP A 79 -3.37 12.60 -18.85
C TRP A 79 -3.42 13.37 -17.51
N GLN A 80 -4.35 13.02 -16.62
CA GLN A 80 -4.48 13.67 -15.32
C GLN A 80 -3.22 13.47 -14.46
N CYS A 81 -2.79 12.20 -14.31
CA CYS A 81 -1.60 11.83 -13.56
C CYS A 81 -0.30 12.36 -14.20
N HIS A 82 -0.25 12.42 -15.53
CA HIS A 82 0.88 12.96 -16.29
C HIS A 82 1.01 14.47 -16.08
N SER A 83 -0.09 15.21 -16.22
CA SER A 83 -0.14 16.66 -15.97
C SER A 83 0.27 16.98 -14.53
N TRP A 84 -0.25 16.21 -13.58
CA TRP A 84 0.07 16.39 -12.18
C TRP A 84 1.53 16.00 -11.85
N PHE A 85 2.13 15.02 -12.52
CA PHE A 85 3.55 14.68 -12.34
C PHE A 85 4.47 15.88 -12.63
N HIS A 86 4.12 16.69 -13.63
CA HIS A 86 4.83 17.93 -13.94
C HIS A 86 4.57 19.08 -12.96
N ASN A 87 3.39 19.09 -12.33
CA ASN A 87 2.95 20.16 -11.44
C ASN A 87 3.07 19.77 -9.96
N ARG A 88 3.81 18.69 -9.66
CA ARG A 88 3.94 18.17 -8.30
C ARG A 88 4.66 19.15 -7.39
N PRO A 89 4.24 19.26 -6.11
CA PRO A 89 5.04 19.91 -5.10
C PRO A 89 6.38 19.19 -4.94
N LYS A 90 7.43 19.98 -4.74
CA LYS A 90 8.78 19.46 -4.46
C LYS A 90 9.00 19.38 -2.94
N SER A 91 10.05 18.69 -2.51
CA SER A 91 10.34 18.49 -1.08
C SER A 91 10.54 19.79 -0.29
N ASP A 92 11.03 20.85 -0.94
CA ASP A 92 11.16 22.19 -0.35
C ASP A 92 9.81 22.86 -0.04
N GLU A 93 8.72 22.32 -0.57
CA GLU A 93 7.35 22.76 -0.34
C GLU A 93 6.60 21.92 0.70
N VAL A 94 7.25 20.91 1.30
CA VAL A 94 6.65 20.06 2.35
C VAL A 94 7.34 20.34 3.69
N PRO A 95 6.60 20.60 4.78
CA PRO A 95 7.18 21.01 6.06
C PRO A 95 7.73 19.83 6.88
N VAL A 96 8.25 18.80 6.22
CA VAL A 96 8.85 17.62 6.86
C VAL A 96 10.24 17.35 6.28
N ALA A 97 11.14 16.83 7.10
CA ALA A 97 12.49 16.50 6.65
C ALA A 97 12.50 15.16 5.90
N LEU A 98 12.82 15.21 4.61
CA LEU A 98 13.06 14.06 3.75
C LEU A 98 14.54 14.02 3.35
N SER A 99 15.12 12.82 3.33
CA SER A 99 16.42 12.59 2.68
C SER A 99 16.23 12.55 1.15
N VAL A 100 17.30 12.82 0.40
CA VAL A 100 17.26 12.81 -1.08
C VAL A 100 16.77 11.46 -1.60
N ASP A 101 17.35 10.35 -1.13
CA ASP A 101 16.95 9.00 -1.54
C ASP A 101 15.48 8.69 -1.18
N ALA A 102 14.94 9.33 -0.14
CA ALA A 102 13.54 9.18 0.21
C ALA A 102 12.64 9.90 -0.80
N GLU A 103 13.06 11.05 -1.34
CA GLU A 103 12.30 11.76 -2.38
C GLU A 103 12.14 10.91 -3.65
N ASP A 104 13.14 10.11 -3.99
CA ASP A 104 13.12 9.23 -5.16
C ASP A 104 12.15 8.05 -5.01
N GLU A 105 11.94 7.57 -3.78
CA GLU A 105 10.96 6.51 -3.47
C GLU A 105 9.51 7.01 -3.43
N LEU A 106 9.31 8.32 -3.28
CA LEU A 106 7.98 8.90 -3.11
C LEU A 106 7.30 9.21 -4.44
N LEU A 107 6.03 8.81 -4.51
CA LEU A 107 5.12 9.26 -5.54
C LEU A 107 4.69 10.69 -5.23
N PRO A 108 4.28 11.46 -6.23
CA PRO A 108 3.95 12.86 -5.94
C PRO A 108 2.72 13.04 -5.03
N HIS A 109 1.87 12.01 -4.86
CA HIS A 109 0.67 12.01 -4.02
C HIS A 109 1.08 11.91 -2.56
N ASP A 110 2.26 11.36 -2.30
CA ASP A 110 2.81 11.30 -0.96
C ASP A 110 3.20 12.69 -0.47
N PHE A 111 3.79 13.54 -1.32
CA PHE A 111 4.08 14.93 -0.98
C PHE A 111 2.80 15.72 -0.69
N GLU A 112 1.75 15.51 -1.48
CA GLU A 112 0.45 16.13 -1.23
C GLU A 112 -0.19 15.63 0.07
N ILE A 113 -0.13 14.32 0.35
CA ILE A 113 -0.57 13.76 1.63
C ILE A 113 0.19 14.40 2.79
N LEU A 114 1.51 14.57 2.67
CA LEU A 114 2.33 15.22 3.69
C LEU A 114 1.95 16.69 3.90
N GLN A 115 1.63 17.43 2.83
CA GLN A 115 1.13 18.81 2.93
C GLN A 115 -0.24 18.87 3.62
N VAL A 116 -1.17 17.98 3.26
CA VAL A 116 -2.50 17.89 3.89
C VAL A 116 -2.37 17.60 5.38
N LEU A 117 -1.52 16.63 5.75
CA LEU A 117 -1.29 16.28 7.14
C LEU A 117 -0.62 17.43 7.91
N ALA A 118 0.36 18.11 7.33
CA ALA A 118 0.99 19.22 8.01
C ALA A 118 0.10 20.48 8.14
N ALA A 119 -0.86 20.66 7.24
CA ALA A 119 -1.76 21.80 7.28
C ALA A 119 -2.93 21.63 8.27
N GLY A 120 -3.35 20.39 8.54
CA GLY A 120 -4.58 20.14 9.30
C GLY A 120 -4.67 18.78 9.99
N GLY A 121 -3.54 18.09 10.18
CA GLY A 121 -3.43 16.85 10.94
C GLY A 121 -3.69 17.01 12.44
N PRO A 122 -3.93 15.90 13.17
CA PRO A 122 -4.17 14.54 12.66
C PRO A 122 -5.53 14.38 11.96
N LEU A 123 -5.61 13.47 10.97
CA LEU A 123 -6.81 13.25 10.14
C LEU A 123 -7.08 11.77 9.89
N SER A 124 -8.35 11.38 9.82
CA SER A 124 -8.72 10.04 9.32
C SER A 124 -8.32 9.86 7.85
N THR A 125 -8.09 8.61 7.41
CA THR A 125 -7.77 8.30 5.99
C THR A 125 -8.80 8.90 5.01
N SER A 126 -10.08 8.88 5.38
CA SER A 126 -11.15 9.43 4.54
C SER A 126 -11.09 10.95 4.44
N ALA A 127 -10.68 11.63 5.51
CA ALA A 127 -10.50 13.08 5.53
C ALA A 127 -9.28 13.52 4.73
N VAL A 128 -8.19 12.75 4.78
CA VAL A 128 -7.02 12.95 3.88
C VAL A 128 -7.46 12.81 2.43
N ALA A 129 -8.13 11.71 2.07
CA ALA A 129 -8.57 11.45 0.70
C ALA A 129 -9.46 12.56 0.12
N LYS A 130 -10.31 13.19 0.93
CA LYS A 130 -11.18 14.32 0.52
C LYS A 130 -10.43 15.62 0.26
N GLN A 131 -9.23 15.78 0.82
CA GLN A 131 -8.43 16.99 0.70
C GLN A 131 -7.38 16.92 -0.41
N LEU A 132 -7.18 15.74 -1.01
CA LEU A 132 -6.32 15.57 -2.18
C LEU A 132 -6.96 16.21 -3.41
N SER A 133 -6.12 16.79 -4.26
CA SER A 133 -6.48 17.48 -5.50
C SER A 133 -7.07 16.54 -6.55
N THR A 134 -6.72 15.26 -6.50
CA THR A 134 -7.28 14.23 -7.38
C THR A 134 -8.05 13.19 -6.57
N GLU A 135 -9.12 12.67 -7.18
CA GLU A 135 -9.97 11.68 -6.53
C GLU A 135 -9.23 10.35 -6.42
N HIS A 136 -9.03 9.90 -5.19
CA HIS A 136 -8.49 8.59 -4.88
C HIS A 136 -9.44 7.79 -4.00
N SER A 137 -9.43 6.47 -4.16
CA SER A 137 -10.11 5.60 -3.21
C SER A 137 -9.45 5.71 -1.83
N THR A 138 -10.24 5.57 -0.77
CA THR A 138 -9.73 5.53 0.60
C THR A 138 -8.72 4.39 0.81
N SER A 139 -8.86 3.28 0.08
CA SER A 139 -7.90 2.17 0.11
C SER A 139 -6.54 2.58 -0.48
N ALA A 140 -6.52 3.28 -1.63
CA ALA A 140 -5.28 3.74 -2.24
C ALA A 140 -4.54 4.74 -1.35
N VAL A 141 -5.28 5.67 -0.72
CA VAL A 141 -4.70 6.62 0.24
C VAL A 141 -4.14 5.89 1.47
N ARG A 142 -4.84 4.89 2.00
CA ARG A 142 -4.33 4.06 3.11
C ARG A 142 -3.02 3.36 2.76
N ASP A 143 -2.93 2.82 1.55
CA ASP A 143 -1.71 2.15 1.09
C ASP A 143 -0.53 3.13 0.99
N ARG A 144 -0.76 4.36 0.51
CA ARG A 144 0.27 5.42 0.49
C ARG A 144 0.68 5.87 1.88
N LEU A 145 -0.26 6.02 2.80
CA LEU A 145 0.02 6.33 4.21
C LEU A 145 0.90 5.26 4.87
N CYS A 146 0.70 3.98 4.55
CA CYS A 146 1.59 2.91 5.01
C CYS A 146 3.02 3.06 4.44
N VAL A 147 3.16 3.45 3.16
CA VAL A 147 4.48 3.70 2.57
C VAL A 147 5.19 4.85 3.31
N LEU A 148 4.51 5.97 3.52
CA LEU A 148 5.05 7.14 4.22
C LEU A 148 5.44 6.84 5.68
N MET A 149 4.61 6.08 6.41
CA MET A 149 4.89 5.68 7.79
C MET A 149 6.07 4.72 7.91
N GLY A 150 6.28 3.86 6.91
CA GLY A 150 7.37 2.88 6.87
C GLY A 150 8.62 3.32 6.11
N LEU A 151 8.69 4.59 5.67
CA LEU A 151 9.73 5.08 4.78
C LEU A 151 11.14 4.90 5.37
N ASP A 152 11.28 5.08 6.69
CA ASP A 152 12.51 4.87 7.46
C ASP A 152 13.00 3.41 7.48
N THR A 153 12.15 2.46 7.11
CA THR A 153 12.50 1.02 7.02
C THR A 153 12.89 0.56 5.63
N VAL A 154 12.64 1.41 4.63
CA VAL A 154 12.91 1.12 3.22
C VAL A 154 14.14 1.90 2.75
N VAL A 155 14.29 3.13 3.23
CA VAL A 155 15.34 4.04 2.83
C VAL A 155 16.34 4.24 3.97
N ASP A 156 17.54 3.69 3.83
CA ASP A 156 18.57 3.71 4.88
C ASP A 156 18.99 5.13 5.30
N SER A 157 18.97 6.10 4.38
CA SER A 157 19.26 7.51 4.67
C SER A 157 18.13 8.22 5.43
N GLN A 158 16.90 7.67 5.41
CA GLN A 158 15.75 8.20 6.12
C GLN A 158 15.74 7.67 7.56
N ASN A 159 16.53 8.29 8.42
CA ASN A 159 16.72 7.88 9.81
C ASN A 159 15.59 8.31 10.77
N LYS A 160 14.51 8.92 10.28
CA LYS A 160 13.35 9.33 11.07
C LYS A 160 12.05 9.02 10.34
N GLN A 161 11.10 8.47 11.08
CA GLN A 161 9.72 8.32 10.64
C GLN A 161 9.08 9.70 10.41
N VAL A 162 8.38 9.85 9.28
CA VAL A 162 7.81 11.13 8.84
C VAL A 162 6.40 11.33 9.38
N ILE A 163 5.56 10.31 9.25
CA ILE A 163 4.17 10.31 9.73
C ILE A 163 3.92 9.08 10.59
N ASP A 164 2.88 9.15 11.41
CA ASP A 164 2.45 8.03 12.24
C ASP A 164 0.92 7.93 12.27
N GLN A 165 0.42 6.80 12.78
CA GLN A 165 -1.00 6.56 13.02
C GLN A 165 -1.26 6.43 14.52
N ASP A 166 -2.23 7.19 15.04
CA ASP A 166 -2.62 7.13 16.44
C ASP A 166 -3.36 5.83 16.77
N ALA A 167 -2.99 5.24 17.90
CA ALA A 167 -3.50 3.96 18.38
C ALA A 167 -4.92 4.03 18.94
N GLN A 168 -5.37 5.21 19.39
CA GLN A 168 -6.71 5.41 19.93
C GLN A 168 -7.67 5.93 18.86
N THR A 169 -7.25 6.91 18.06
CA THR A 169 -8.16 7.59 17.13
C THR A 169 -8.12 7.03 15.71
N ASP A 170 -7.13 6.21 15.37
CA ASP A 170 -6.87 5.73 14.00
C ASP A 170 -6.53 6.86 12.99
N GLU A 171 -6.30 8.08 13.48
CA GLU A 171 -5.93 9.23 12.67
C GLU A 171 -4.44 9.24 12.33
N TRP A 172 -4.12 9.85 11.20
CA TRP A 172 -2.77 10.00 10.68
C TRP A 172 -2.31 11.42 10.89
N GLY A 173 -1.06 11.61 11.28
CA GLY A 173 -0.48 12.93 11.51
C GLY A 173 1.03 12.89 11.34
N LEU A 174 1.68 14.05 11.49
CA LEU A 174 3.13 14.09 11.58
C LEU A 174 3.58 13.31 12.82
N CYS A 175 4.76 12.70 12.76
CA CYS A 175 5.24 11.85 13.85
C CYS A 175 5.27 12.57 15.22
N GLU A 176 5.44 13.90 15.23
CA GLU A 176 5.45 14.72 16.45
C GLU A 176 4.06 15.07 17.00
N GLU A 177 3.01 14.94 16.18
CA GLU A 177 1.62 15.22 16.56
C GLU A 177 0.94 13.98 17.17
N ILE A 178 1.46 12.79 16.88
CA ILE A 178 0.90 11.52 17.33
C ILE A 178 1.46 11.16 18.71
N SER A 179 0.57 11.04 19.70
CA SER A 179 0.93 10.72 21.08
C SER A 179 1.07 9.23 21.32
N GLN A 180 0.21 8.40 20.70
CA GLN A 180 0.23 6.95 20.85
C GLN A 180 0.43 6.27 19.52
N SER A 181 1.66 5.93 19.17
CA SER A 181 1.97 5.21 17.93
C SER A 181 1.26 3.85 17.85
N LYS A 182 0.71 3.52 16.67
CA LYS A 182 0.38 2.13 16.30
C LYS A 182 1.61 1.32 15.92
N ARG A 183 2.72 1.97 15.57
CA ARG A 183 3.96 1.28 15.22
C ARG A 183 4.53 0.54 16.42
N GLY A 184 5.00 -0.69 16.20
CA GLY A 184 5.55 -1.55 17.24
C GLY A 184 4.54 -2.04 18.28
N ARG A 185 3.26 -1.61 18.21
CA ARG A 185 2.23 -1.98 19.17
C ARG A 185 1.61 -3.33 18.80
N ILE A 186 1.32 -4.14 19.82
CA ILE A 186 0.56 -5.37 19.68
C ILE A 186 -0.94 -5.02 19.70
N PRO A 187 -1.72 -5.32 18.65
CA PRO A 187 -3.17 -5.09 18.65
C PRO A 187 -3.87 -5.96 19.70
N GLU A 188 -4.90 -5.40 20.34
CA GLU A 188 -5.77 -6.13 21.28
C GLU A 188 -6.84 -6.94 20.55
N ASP A 189 -7.27 -6.47 19.37
CA ASP A 189 -8.26 -7.19 18.57
C ASP A 189 -7.61 -8.32 17.77
N ARG A 190 -8.27 -9.48 17.80
CA ARG A 190 -7.74 -10.71 17.19
C ARG A 190 -7.54 -10.60 15.68
N THR A 191 -8.42 -9.88 14.98
CA THR A 191 -8.37 -9.75 13.52
C THR A 191 -7.14 -8.98 13.07
N THR A 192 -6.89 -7.81 13.67
CA THR A 192 -5.70 -7.00 13.37
C THR A 192 -4.44 -7.69 13.84
N LEU A 193 -4.47 -8.41 14.99
CA LEU A 193 -3.33 -9.21 15.43
C LEU A 193 -2.94 -10.27 14.38
N ILE A 194 -3.89 -11.04 13.87
CA ILE A 194 -3.64 -12.04 12.81
C ILE A 194 -3.07 -11.36 11.57
N GLN A 195 -3.68 -10.25 11.14
CA GLN A 195 -3.19 -9.48 9.99
C GLN A 195 -1.72 -9.04 10.18
N ARG A 196 -1.38 -8.45 11.34
CA ARG A 196 -0.02 -7.98 11.63
C ARG A 196 0.99 -9.11 11.66
N VAL A 197 0.62 -10.26 12.22
CA VAL A 197 1.46 -11.48 12.22
C VAL A 197 1.71 -11.96 10.81
N GLU A 198 0.68 -12.08 9.97
CA GLU A 198 0.84 -12.51 8.58
C GLU A 198 1.69 -11.54 7.77
N ASP A 199 1.43 -10.25 7.89
CA ASP A 199 2.16 -9.21 7.16
C ASP A 199 3.66 -9.25 7.50
N GLU A 200 3.99 -9.35 8.79
CA GLU A 200 5.38 -9.42 9.25
C GLU A 200 6.07 -10.72 8.83
N ARG A 201 5.35 -11.84 8.79
CA ARG A 201 5.87 -13.10 8.24
C ARG A 201 6.18 -12.99 6.75
N VAL A 202 5.30 -12.36 5.96
CA VAL A 202 5.54 -12.08 4.53
C VAL A 202 6.77 -11.20 4.37
N ARG A 203 6.88 -10.09 5.12
CA ARG A 203 8.05 -9.20 5.07
C ARG A 203 9.35 -9.93 5.41
N ARG A 204 9.38 -10.75 6.46
CA ARG A 204 10.55 -11.54 6.86
C ARG A 204 10.91 -12.64 5.85
N ALA A 205 9.93 -13.22 5.16
CA ALA A 205 10.17 -14.18 4.09
C ALA A 205 10.89 -13.51 2.91
N LEU A 206 10.37 -12.37 2.47
CA LEU A 206 10.98 -11.56 1.40
C LEU A 206 12.37 -11.05 1.78
N ALA A 207 12.56 -10.59 3.02
CA ALA A 207 13.86 -10.14 3.53
C ALA A 207 14.91 -11.26 3.58
N ARG A 208 14.49 -12.53 3.64
CA ARG A 208 15.36 -13.71 3.53
C ARG A 208 15.66 -14.11 2.08
N GLY A 209 15.20 -13.33 1.09
CA GLY A 209 15.40 -13.57 -0.32
C GLY A 209 14.44 -14.57 -0.95
N GLN A 210 13.33 -14.94 -0.28
CA GLN A 210 12.30 -15.76 -0.92
C GLN A 210 11.60 -14.97 -2.02
N SER A 211 11.28 -15.64 -3.14
CA SER A 211 10.57 -15.00 -4.23
C SER A 211 9.13 -14.66 -3.83
N ARG A 212 8.53 -13.67 -4.49
CA ARG A 212 7.13 -13.32 -4.23
C ARG A 212 6.17 -14.43 -4.56
N ASP A 213 6.47 -15.22 -5.59
CA ASP A 213 5.65 -16.36 -6.00
C ASP A 213 5.69 -17.46 -4.93
N ASP A 214 6.87 -17.82 -4.43
CA ASP A 214 6.99 -18.80 -3.34
C ASP A 214 6.26 -18.35 -2.07
N VAL A 215 6.36 -17.06 -1.75
CA VAL A 215 5.66 -16.47 -0.59
C VAL A 215 4.15 -16.48 -0.84
N ALA A 216 3.70 -16.12 -2.04
CA ALA A 216 2.28 -16.13 -2.39
C ALA A 216 1.68 -17.55 -2.24
N ASP A 217 2.37 -18.56 -2.78
CA ASP A 217 1.99 -19.97 -2.69
C ASP A 217 1.97 -20.45 -1.23
N THR A 218 3.00 -20.09 -0.44
CA THR A 218 3.12 -20.54 0.96
C THR A 218 1.99 -20.00 1.84
N PHE A 219 1.53 -18.77 1.59
CA PHE A 219 0.51 -18.11 2.39
C PHE A 219 -0.87 -18.12 1.72
N ASP A 220 -1.07 -18.90 0.66
CA ASP A 220 -2.34 -19.04 -0.07
C ASP A 220 -2.92 -17.68 -0.48
N MET A 221 -2.11 -16.87 -1.16
CA MET A 221 -2.48 -15.53 -1.63
C MET A 221 -1.94 -15.26 -3.03
N THR A 222 -2.36 -14.14 -3.63
CA THR A 222 -1.78 -13.72 -4.92
C THR A 222 -0.41 -13.04 -4.73
N PRO A 223 0.50 -13.11 -5.71
CA PRO A 223 1.77 -12.36 -5.68
C PRO A 223 1.58 -10.86 -5.48
N ARG A 224 0.50 -10.29 -6.02
CA ARG A 224 0.15 -8.87 -5.84
C ARG A 224 -0.09 -8.52 -4.38
N THR A 225 -0.75 -9.41 -3.62
CA THR A 225 -1.05 -9.22 -2.19
C THR A 225 0.22 -9.03 -1.35
N THR A 226 1.33 -9.68 -1.73
CA THR A 226 2.59 -9.63 -0.99
C THR A 226 3.19 -8.22 -0.89
N TRP A 227 2.95 -7.36 -1.88
CA TRP A 227 3.42 -5.97 -1.87
C TRP A 227 2.75 -5.14 -0.78
N TYR A 228 1.43 -5.24 -0.67
CA TYR A 228 0.65 -4.52 0.34
C TYR A 228 0.99 -5.01 1.75
N LYS A 229 1.15 -6.34 1.91
CA LYS A 229 1.55 -6.94 3.18
C LYS A 229 2.94 -6.49 3.62
N GLN A 230 3.92 -6.44 2.70
CA GLN A 230 5.25 -5.94 3.02
C GLN A 230 5.24 -4.48 3.45
N ARG A 231 4.58 -3.60 2.67
CA ARG A 231 4.49 -2.16 2.99
C ARG A 231 3.81 -1.91 4.33
N ARG A 232 2.73 -2.65 4.61
CA ARG A 232 2.02 -2.57 5.89
C ARG A 232 2.86 -3.09 7.05
N ALA A 233 3.61 -4.18 6.86
CA ALA A 233 4.53 -4.69 7.87
C ALA A 233 5.67 -3.70 8.17
N GLN A 234 6.21 -3.03 7.14
CA GLN A 234 7.21 -1.97 7.27
C GLN A 234 6.68 -0.77 8.08
N ALA A 235 5.45 -0.33 7.76
CA ALA A 235 4.77 0.75 8.48
C ALA A 235 4.61 0.42 9.97
N TYR A 236 3.99 -0.72 10.29
CA TYR A 236 3.63 -1.05 11.67
C TYR A 236 4.76 -1.71 12.46
N ALA A 237 5.82 -2.20 11.82
CA ALA A 237 6.99 -2.81 12.46
C ALA A 237 6.61 -3.79 13.59
N PHE A 238 5.69 -4.72 13.31
CA PHE A 238 5.09 -5.56 14.33
C PHE A 238 6.14 -6.45 15.02
N PRO A 239 6.20 -6.48 16.38
CA PRO A 239 7.25 -7.17 17.12
C PRO A 239 6.99 -8.69 17.19
N LEU A 240 7.08 -9.39 16.05
CA LEU A 240 6.79 -10.82 15.97
C LEU A 240 7.63 -11.67 16.93
N ASP A 241 8.85 -11.22 17.26
CA ASP A 241 9.75 -11.95 18.17
C ASP A 241 9.21 -12.04 19.60
N ALA A 242 8.39 -11.07 20.04
CA ALA A 242 7.72 -11.10 21.34
C ALA A 242 6.82 -12.34 21.51
N PHE A 243 6.35 -12.93 20.41
CA PHE A 243 5.52 -14.14 20.43
C PHE A 243 6.34 -15.44 20.32
N THR A 244 7.55 -15.37 19.75
CA THR A 244 8.40 -16.55 19.53
C THR A 244 9.20 -16.96 20.77
N GLN A 245 9.47 -16.02 21.68
CA GLN A 245 10.27 -16.26 22.89
C GLN A 245 9.55 -17.11 23.95
N HIS A 246 8.23 -17.24 23.88
CA HIS A 246 7.44 -18.02 24.85
C HIS A 246 7.12 -19.46 24.42
N GLY A 247 7.59 -19.92 23.25
CA GLY A 247 7.17 -21.19 22.66
C GLY A 247 8.24 -22.27 22.47
N ARG A 248 9.53 -21.95 22.64
CA ARG A 248 10.61 -22.93 22.47
C ARG A 248 11.58 -22.84 23.65
N PRO A 249 11.63 -23.85 24.54
CA PRO A 249 12.75 -23.97 25.46
C PRO A 249 14.03 -23.98 24.61
N PRO A 250 15.07 -23.21 24.97
CA PRO A 250 16.37 -23.42 24.35
C PRO A 250 16.68 -24.91 24.53
N ALA A 251 17.01 -25.59 23.42
CA ALA A 251 17.48 -26.96 23.50
C ALA A 251 18.75 -26.94 24.34
N SER A 252 18.62 -27.33 25.61
CA SER A 252 19.73 -27.58 26.50
C SER A 252 20.48 -28.81 25.99
N THR A 253 21.40 -28.58 25.08
CA THR A 253 22.69 -29.27 25.08
C THR A 253 23.57 -28.32 25.88
N GLU A 254 23.99 -28.62 27.11
CA GLU A 254 24.83 -29.76 27.49
C GLU A 254 24.67 -30.05 29.00
N ASP A 255 24.40 -31.30 29.36
CA ASP A 255 24.98 -31.92 30.56
C ASP A 255 26.17 -32.77 30.06
N PRO A 256 27.26 -33.02 30.83
CA PRO A 256 27.27 -33.14 32.29
C PRO A 256 28.52 -32.53 33.00
N VAL A 257 28.48 -32.39 34.32
CA VAL A 257 29.32 -33.15 35.29
C VAL A 257 28.99 -32.70 36.71
N ASP A 258 28.47 -33.69 37.44
CA ASP A 258 28.40 -33.84 38.88
C ASP A 258 29.77 -33.67 39.57
N THR A 259 29.87 -32.71 40.48
CA THR A 259 30.61 -32.86 41.75
C THR A 259 29.95 -31.96 42.79
N GLY A 260 29.31 -32.58 43.77
CA GLY A 260 28.64 -31.89 44.87
C GLY A 260 29.57 -31.17 45.85
N ASP A 261 29.00 -30.22 46.58
CA ASP A 261 29.33 -30.00 47.99
C ASP A 261 28.11 -29.45 48.73
N SER A 262 28.04 -29.86 49.99
CA SER A 262 26.92 -29.88 50.91
C SER A 262 26.71 -28.53 51.62
N GLY A 263 25.44 -28.17 51.88
CA GLY A 263 25.11 -27.00 52.70
C GLY A 263 23.61 -26.82 52.93
N THR A 264 23.06 -27.64 53.83
CA THR A 264 21.82 -27.46 54.61
C THR A 264 21.30 -26.02 54.75
N ASP A 265 20.00 -25.77 54.51
CA ASP A 265 19.05 -25.64 55.63
C ASP A 265 17.57 -25.71 55.20
N ASN A 266 16.78 -26.26 56.10
CA ASN A 266 15.36 -26.59 56.01
C ASN A 266 14.51 -25.39 56.48
N SER A 267 13.36 -25.11 55.84
CA SER A 267 12.03 -25.08 56.50
C SER A 267 10.95 -24.29 55.73
N VAL A 268 9.97 -25.04 55.21
CA VAL A 268 8.50 -24.91 55.43
C VAL A 268 7.90 -23.51 55.66
N ALA A 269 6.95 -23.10 54.80
CA ALA A 269 5.53 -22.85 55.17
C ALA A 269 4.73 -22.20 54.00
N GLU A 270 3.83 -22.98 53.40
CA GLU A 270 2.53 -22.50 52.90
C GLU A 270 1.60 -22.34 54.12
N PRO A 271 0.60 -21.42 54.12
CA PRO A 271 -0.72 -21.80 53.60
C PRO A 271 -1.66 -20.67 53.07
N SER A 272 -2.71 -21.13 52.37
CA SER A 272 -4.13 -20.65 52.34
C SER A 272 -4.43 -19.28 51.74
N GLU A 273 -5.61 -18.91 51.23
CA GLU A 273 -6.88 -19.49 50.72
C GLU A 273 -7.66 -18.23 50.25
N ASP A 274 -8.58 -18.38 49.29
CA ASP A 274 -9.79 -17.56 49.09
C ASP A 274 -9.70 -16.02 48.93
N ALA A 275 -10.05 -15.54 47.73
CA ALA A 275 -10.98 -14.40 47.56
C ALA A 275 -11.44 -14.27 46.10
N GLU A 276 -12.69 -14.66 45.83
CA GLU A 276 -13.49 -13.99 44.78
C GLU A 276 -13.93 -12.60 45.27
N PRO A 277 -14.30 -11.70 44.36
CA PRO A 277 -15.73 -11.41 44.32
C PRO A 277 -16.32 -11.21 42.91
N ASP A 278 -17.56 -11.66 42.78
CA ASP A 278 -18.61 -11.14 41.91
C ASP A 278 -18.73 -9.60 41.98
N GLU A 279 -18.88 -8.93 40.84
CA GLU A 279 -19.81 -7.80 40.74
C GLU A 279 -20.48 -7.71 39.34
N VAL A 280 -21.76 -7.36 39.42
CA VAL A 280 -22.80 -7.36 38.39
C VAL A 280 -22.79 -6.04 37.59
N TRP A 281 -23.23 -6.13 36.33
CA TRP A 281 -23.39 -5.06 35.32
C TRP A 281 -24.27 -3.86 35.77
N PRO A 282 -24.22 -2.73 35.05
CA PRO A 282 -25.34 -2.49 34.11
C PRO A 282 -25.01 -1.83 32.76
N SER A 283 -25.89 -2.19 31.83
CA SER A 283 -26.18 -1.74 30.46
C SER A 283 -26.01 -0.27 30.03
N ASN A 284 -25.82 -0.20 28.70
CA ASN A 284 -26.25 0.79 27.69
C ASN A 284 -25.39 2.03 27.45
N THR A 285 -24.82 2.11 26.23
CA THR A 285 -25.32 3.00 25.17
C THR A 285 -24.85 2.53 23.78
N GLU A 286 -25.86 2.25 22.97
CA GLU A 286 -25.96 2.35 21.51
C GLU A 286 -24.77 3.00 20.77
N ASN A 287 -24.14 2.25 19.87
CA ASN A 287 -23.99 2.69 18.48
C ASN A 287 -23.72 1.50 17.56
N ALA A 288 -24.59 1.40 16.57
CA ALA A 288 -24.48 0.50 15.43
C ALA A 288 -23.32 0.96 14.55
N ASP A 289 -22.45 0.03 14.18
CA ASP A 289 -22.18 -0.26 12.77
C ASP A 289 -21.49 -1.62 12.67
N GLU A 290 -22.27 -2.54 12.16
CA GLU A 290 -21.95 -3.94 11.89
C GLU A 290 -20.94 -3.99 10.72
N ILE A 291 -19.66 -4.15 11.03
CA ILE A 291 -18.63 -4.40 10.01
C ILE A 291 -18.71 -5.87 9.59
N THR A 292 -19.60 -6.16 8.65
CA THR A 292 -19.52 -7.36 7.80
C THR A 292 -18.84 -6.97 6.49
N THR A 293 -17.51 -7.02 6.44
CA THR A 293 -16.80 -7.09 5.16
C THR A 293 -16.69 -8.56 4.77
N LYS A 294 -17.70 -9.02 4.03
CA LYS A 294 -17.61 -10.25 3.25
C LYS A 294 -16.54 -10.08 2.18
N ILE A 295 -15.67 -11.08 2.13
CA ILE A 295 -14.75 -11.36 1.04
C ILE A 295 -15.60 -11.71 -0.18
N GLU A 296 -15.50 -10.93 -1.25
CA GLU A 296 -15.92 -11.35 -2.59
C GLU A 296 -14.78 -11.02 -3.56
N ASP A 297 -13.89 -12.02 -3.68
CA ASP A 297 -13.25 -12.34 -4.95
C ASP A 297 -14.31 -13.01 -5.82
N GLU A 298 -14.65 -12.44 -6.97
CA GLU A 298 -15.17 -13.23 -8.09
C GLU A 298 -14.77 -12.58 -9.42
N CYS A 299 -13.84 -13.24 -10.09
CA CYS A 299 -13.58 -13.15 -11.50
C CYS A 299 -14.70 -13.87 -12.26
N ASN A 300 -15.40 -13.19 -13.18
CA ASN A 300 -15.92 -13.88 -14.36
C ASN A 300 -16.10 -12.94 -15.54
N ASP A 301 -15.36 -13.26 -16.59
CA ASP A 301 -15.39 -12.70 -17.92
C ASP A 301 -16.31 -13.60 -18.76
N LYS A 302 -17.53 -13.15 -19.09
CA LYS A 302 -18.31 -13.64 -20.24
C LYS A 302 -19.14 -12.54 -20.88
N ASN A 303 -18.59 -12.06 -21.98
CA ASN A 303 -19.21 -11.25 -23.01
C ASN A 303 -20.30 -12.04 -23.77
N GLU A 304 -21.54 -11.56 -23.78
CA GLU A 304 -22.51 -11.82 -24.86
C GLU A 304 -23.25 -10.52 -25.24
N ASN A 305 -22.64 -9.83 -26.21
CA ASN A 305 -23.26 -9.13 -27.33
C ASN A 305 -24.81 -9.08 -27.37
N VAL A 306 -25.43 -7.93 -27.05
CA VAL A 306 -26.71 -7.54 -27.67
C VAL A 306 -26.73 -6.06 -28.06
N ASN A 307 -27.00 -5.92 -29.35
CA ASN A 307 -27.25 -4.76 -30.18
C ASN A 307 -28.11 -3.64 -29.55
N ARG A 308 -27.76 -2.39 -29.84
CA ARG A 308 -28.55 -1.19 -29.51
C ARG A 308 -29.85 -1.16 -30.32
N SER A 309 -30.98 -0.98 -29.65
CA SER A 309 -32.19 -0.37 -30.23
C SER A 309 -32.93 0.45 -29.17
N ASN A 310 -33.20 1.72 -29.50
CA ASN A 310 -34.07 2.60 -28.74
C ASN A 310 -35.44 1.94 -28.54
N GLY A 311 -35.85 1.77 -27.28
CA GLY A 311 -37.12 1.16 -26.88
C GLY A 311 -37.70 1.87 -25.66
N ASP A 312 -39.01 2.02 -25.68
CA ASP A 312 -39.89 2.83 -24.84
C ASP A 312 -39.87 2.42 -23.35
N ALA A 313 -40.09 3.37 -22.45
CA ALA A 313 -39.94 3.19 -21.00
C ALA A 313 -40.96 2.21 -20.37
N SER A 314 -41.97 1.77 -21.11
CA SER A 314 -42.97 0.80 -20.64
C SER A 314 -42.51 -0.66 -20.73
N ASP A 315 -41.58 -1.01 -21.62
CA ASP A 315 -41.14 -2.40 -21.81
C ASP A 315 -40.14 -2.88 -20.73
N VAL A 316 -39.52 -1.94 -20.02
CA VAL A 316 -38.55 -2.24 -18.95
C VAL A 316 -39.26 -2.66 -17.66
N GLU A 317 -40.42 -2.07 -17.35
CA GLU A 317 -41.17 -2.39 -16.13
C GLU A 317 -41.79 -3.80 -16.20
N ASP A 318 -42.34 -4.20 -17.34
CA ASP A 318 -42.89 -5.55 -17.55
C ASP A 318 -41.80 -6.64 -17.48
N SER A 319 -40.59 -6.35 -17.99
CA SER A 319 -39.43 -7.24 -17.91
C SER A 319 -38.91 -7.41 -16.48
N VAL A 320 -38.84 -6.31 -15.72
CA VAL A 320 -38.43 -6.35 -14.30
C VAL A 320 -39.46 -7.10 -13.46
N GLN A 321 -40.75 -6.90 -13.71
CA GLN A 321 -41.83 -7.59 -12.99
C GLN A 321 -41.84 -9.10 -13.28
N ALA A 322 -41.59 -9.52 -14.52
CA ALA A 322 -41.46 -10.93 -14.89
C ALA A 322 -40.27 -11.61 -14.20
N ASN A 323 -39.11 -10.93 -14.17
CA ASN A 323 -37.91 -11.43 -13.50
C ASN A 323 -38.11 -11.56 -11.98
N LEU A 324 -38.81 -10.61 -11.36
CA LEU A 324 -39.13 -10.66 -9.93
C LEU A 324 -40.08 -11.83 -9.60
N GLN A 325 -41.09 -12.07 -10.43
CA GLN A 325 -42.00 -13.21 -10.26
C GLN A 325 -41.28 -14.55 -10.40
N GLN A 326 -40.31 -14.64 -11.32
CA GLN A 326 -39.51 -15.85 -11.50
C GLN A 326 -38.59 -16.12 -10.28
N ALA A 327 -38.01 -15.07 -9.70
CA ALA A 327 -37.20 -15.18 -8.48
C ALA A 327 -38.03 -15.61 -7.26
N ILE A 328 -39.25 -15.08 -7.11
CA ILE A 328 -40.17 -15.48 -6.03
C ILE A 328 -40.55 -16.95 -6.18
N ALA A 329 -40.88 -17.41 -7.40
CA ALA A 329 -41.22 -18.81 -7.65
C ALA A 329 -40.05 -19.76 -7.35
N ALA A 330 -38.81 -19.36 -7.66
CA ALA A 330 -37.62 -20.14 -7.36
C ALA A 330 -37.41 -20.29 -5.83
N LEU A 331 -37.60 -19.21 -5.07
CA LEU A 331 -37.48 -19.22 -3.61
C LEU A 331 -38.57 -20.09 -2.95
N GLU A 332 -39.80 -20.04 -3.45
CA GLU A 332 -40.88 -20.91 -2.97
C GLU A 332 -40.62 -22.40 -3.28
N SER A 333 -39.97 -22.69 -4.40
CA SER A 333 -39.54 -24.06 -4.75
C SER A 333 -38.47 -24.57 -3.79
N VAL A 334 -37.47 -23.74 -3.44
CA VAL A 334 -36.42 -24.11 -2.48
C VAL A 334 -37.02 -24.32 -1.09
N LYS A 335 -37.98 -23.48 -0.67
CA LYS A 335 -38.67 -23.62 0.61
C LYS A 335 -39.53 -24.88 0.71
N LYS A 336 -40.04 -25.41 -0.41
CA LYS A 336 -40.76 -26.70 -0.46
C LYS A 336 -39.83 -27.92 -0.50
N ALA A 337 -38.56 -27.72 -0.81
CA ALA A 337 -37.55 -28.79 -0.87
C ALA A 337 -36.78 -28.97 0.46
N LEU A 338 -37.04 -28.10 1.44
CA LEU A 338 -36.59 -28.19 2.84
C LEU A 338 -37.71 -28.75 3.73
#